data_AF-A0A2G6NB95-F1
#
_entry.id   AF-A0A2G6NB95-F1
#
_cell.length_a   1.000
_cell.length_b   1.000
_cell.length_c   1.000
_cell.angle_alpha   90.00
_cell.angle_beta   90.00
_cell.angle_gamma   90.00
#
_symmetry.space_group_name_H-M   'P 1'
#
loop_
_entity.id
_entity.type
_entity.pdbx_description
1 polymer ?
#
loop_
_entity_poly.entity_id
_entity_poly.type
_entity_poly.pdbx_seq_one_letter_code
_entity_poly.pdbx_strand_id
1 'polypeptide(L)'
;MTLTDLLLLSGGGFCAGFVDSIAGGGGLIALPLLLSIGLPPQTALGTNKLQSSVGTLFNSIRQGKVSVRENSVGTLFTFSGAAL
;
A
#
# COMPACT_ATOMS: atom_id res chain seq x y z
N MET A 1 8.18 10.38 18.39
CA MET A 1 8.88 9.53 17.40
C MET A 1 10.16 9.03 18.05
N THR A 2 10.07 7.95 18.80
CA THR A 2 11.21 7.28 19.43
C THR A 2 11.85 6.33 18.42
N LEU A 3 13.12 5.93 18.63
CA LEU A 3 13.85 5.02 17.73
C LEU A 3 13.14 3.65 17.59
N THR A 4 12.45 3.22 18.65
CA THR A 4 11.61 2.03 18.69
C THR A 4 10.39 2.10 17.76
N ASP A 5 9.73 3.26 17.66
CA ASP A 5 8.58 3.45 16.77
C ASP A 5 9.00 3.28 15.30
N LEU A 6 10.20 3.78 14.97
CA LEU A 6 10.79 3.72 13.62
C LEU A 6 11.17 2.29 13.20
N LEU A 7 11.73 1.51 14.14
CA LEU A 7 12.05 0.10 13.93
C LEU A 7 10.77 -0.75 13.77
N LEU A 8 9.72 -0.44 14.55
CA LEU A 8 8.45 -1.14 14.46
C LEU A 8 7.73 -0.84 13.13
N LEU A 9 7.73 0.42 12.68
CA LEU A 9 7.15 0.84 11.41
C LEU A 9 7.89 0.27 10.20
N SER A 10 9.22 0.30 10.22
CA SER A 10 10.02 -0.21 9.10
C SER A 10 9.93 -1.73 8.99
N GLY A 11 10.09 -2.46 10.10
CA GLY A 11 9.96 -3.92 10.10
C GLY A 11 8.53 -4.39 9.85
N GLY A 12 7.56 -3.82 10.58
CA GLY A 12 6.14 -4.14 10.43
C GLY A 12 5.58 -3.73 9.08
N GLY A 13 5.98 -2.56 8.57
CA GLY A 13 5.61 -2.08 7.24
C GLY A 13 6.21 -2.93 6.12
N PHE A 14 7.46 -3.38 6.28
CA PHE A 14 8.10 -4.29 5.31
C PHE A 14 7.40 -5.66 5.28
N CYS A 15 7.13 -6.25 6.46
CA CYS A 15 6.36 -7.50 6.55
C CYS A 15 4.93 -7.34 6.01
N ALA A 16 4.24 -6.25 6.33
CA ALA A 16 2.90 -5.97 5.82
C ALA A 16 2.91 -5.80 4.29
N GLY A 17 3.91 -5.10 3.72
CA GLY A 17 4.10 -4.98 2.27
C GLY A 17 4.44 -6.32 1.59
N PHE A 18 5.22 -7.16 2.26
CA PHE A 18 5.54 -8.52 1.77
C PHE A 18 4.30 -9.42 1.74
N VAL A 19 3.46 -9.35 2.79
CA VAL A 19 2.19 -10.08 2.87
C VAL A 19 1.17 -9.51 1.87
N ASP A 20 1.11 -8.20 1.69
CA ASP A 20 0.25 -7.54 0.70
C ASP A 20 0.57 -7.97 -0.74
N SER A 21 1.86 -8.08 -1.07
CA SER A 21 2.34 -8.59 -2.35
C SER A 21 1.93 -10.04 -2.62
N ILE A 22 1.69 -10.86 -1.60
CA ILE A 22 1.41 -12.30 -1.73
C ILE A 22 -0.09 -12.59 -1.70
N ALA A 23 -0.82 -11.98 -0.76
CA ALA A 23 -2.22 -12.32 -0.46
C ALA A 23 -3.21 -11.17 -0.71
N GLY A 24 -2.74 -9.95 -1.00
CA GLY A 24 -3.59 -8.77 -1.20
C GLY A 24 -4.30 -8.25 0.07
N GLY A 25 -3.90 -8.74 1.25
CA GLY A 25 -4.55 -8.46 2.54
C GLY A 25 -3.65 -7.78 3.58
N GLY A 26 -2.46 -7.29 3.20
CA GLY A 26 -1.50 -6.71 4.14
C GLY A 26 -2.02 -5.44 4.82
N GLY A 27 -3.10 -4.87 4.29
CA GLY A 27 -3.82 -3.77 4.90
C GLY A 27 -4.34 -4.05 6.32
N LEU A 28 -4.72 -5.30 6.60
CA LEU A 28 -5.18 -5.74 7.92
C LEU A 28 -4.06 -5.75 8.97
N ILE A 29 -2.79 -5.79 8.56
CA ILE A 29 -1.62 -5.70 9.44
C ILE A 29 -1.17 -4.25 9.55
N ALA A 30 -1.11 -3.51 8.44
CA ALA A 30 -0.64 -2.13 8.42
C ALA A 30 -1.60 -1.13 9.09
N LEU A 31 -2.92 -1.34 9.04
CA LEU A 31 -3.90 -0.45 9.71
C LEU A 31 -3.77 -0.45 11.24
N PRO A 32 -3.80 -1.59 11.95
CA PRO A 32 -3.62 -1.58 13.40
C PRO A 32 -2.22 -1.08 13.79
N LEU A 33 -1.19 -1.33 12.97
CA LEU A 33 0.15 -0.79 13.21
C LEU A 33 0.15 0.73 13.11
N LEU A 34 -0.41 1.32 12.04
CA LEU A 34 -0.50 2.79 11.87
C LEU A 34 -1.39 3.46 12.93
N LEU A 35 -2.51 2.83 13.29
CA LEU A 35 -3.39 3.32 14.35
C LEU A 35 -2.73 3.22 15.73
N SER A 36 -1.90 2.20 15.99
CA SER A 36 -1.19 2.05 17.27
C SER A 36 -0.17 3.16 17.55
N ILE A 37 0.32 3.82 16.50
CA ILE A 37 1.25 4.96 16.58
C ILE A 37 0.53 6.30 16.71
N GLY A 38 -0.80 6.29 16.82
CA GLY A 38 -1.62 7.49 17.00
C GLY A 38 -1.86 8.29 15.72
N LEU A 39 -1.63 7.71 14.53
CA LEU A 39 -1.99 8.38 13.28
C LEU A 39 -3.51 8.54 13.16
N PRO A 40 -4.00 9.71 12.69
CA PRO A 40 -5.41 9.89 12.44
C PRO A 40 -5.91 8.85 11.41
N PRO A 41 -7.12 8.29 11.61
CA PRO A 41 -7.62 7.17 10.82
C PRO A 41 -7.74 7.49 9.32
N GLN A 42 -8.02 8.75 8.95
CA GLN A 42 -8.00 9.16 7.54
C GLN A 42 -6.62 8.96 6.89
N THR A 43 -5.54 9.33 7.58
CA THR A 43 -4.17 9.21 7.05
C THR A 43 -3.72 7.76 7.05
N ALA A 44 -4.05 7.00 8.10
CA ALA A 44 -3.75 5.57 8.17
C ALA A 44 -4.43 4.77 7.05
N LEU A 45 -5.71 5.03 6.79
CA LEU A 45 -6.46 4.40 5.69
C LEU A 45 -5.94 4.83 4.32
N GLY A 46 -5.57 6.11 4.15
CA GLY A 46 -4.97 6.63 2.92
C GLY A 46 -3.64 5.95 2.59
N THR A 47 -2.72 5.88 3.55
CA THR A 47 -1.41 5.22 3.39
C THR A 47 -1.58 3.73 3.06
N ASN A 48 -2.53 3.06 3.71
CA ASN A 48 -2.84 1.65 3.47
C ASN A 48 -3.38 1.39 2.06
N LYS A 49 -4.32 2.22 1.60
CA LYS A 49 -4.91 2.17 0.25
C LYS A 49 -3.87 2.40 -0.84
N LEU A 50 -2.98 3.37 -0.65
CA LEU A 50 -1.90 3.66 -1.60
C LEU A 50 -0.91 2.50 -1.69
N GLN A 51 -0.48 1.97 -0.54
CA GLN A 51 0.42 0.81 -0.47
C GLN A 51 -0.18 -0.40 -1.21
N SER A 52 -1.46 -0.73 -0.96
CA SER A 52 -2.12 -1.87 -1.58
C SER A 52 -2.36 -1.71 -3.09
N SER A 53 -2.62 -0.48 -3.54
CA SER A 53 -2.78 -0.17 -4.97
C SER A 53 -1.48 -0.40 -5.74
N VAL A 54 -0.34 0.02 -5.18
CA VAL A 54 0.99 -0.18 -5.78
C VAL A 54 1.40 -1.65 -5.73
N GLY A 55 1.18 -2.34 -4.61
CA GLY A 55 1.47 -3.77 -4.47
C GLY A 55 0.68 -4.64 -5.45
N THR A 56 -0.62 -4.34 -5.60
CA THR A 56 -1.49 -5.03 -6.56
C THR A 56 -1.05 -4.76 -8.00
N LEU A 57 -0.70 -3.51 -8.34
CA LEU A 57 -0.19 -3.16 -9.66
C LEU A 57 1.07 -4.00 -9.97
N PHE A 58 2.05 -4.02 -9.07
CA PHE A 58 3.30 -4.78 -9.25
C PHE A 58 3.05 -6.28 -9.41
N ASN A 59 2.14 -6.86 -8.62
CA ASN A 59 1.80 -8.28 -8.71
C ASN A 59 1.07 -8.60 -10.03
N SER A 60 0.19 -7.70 -10.49
CA SER A 60 -0.52 -7.83 -11.76
C SER A 60 0.42 -7.80 -12.97
N ILE A 61 1.48 -6.97 -12.90
CA ILE A 61 2.58 -6.95 -13.89
C ILE A 61 3.32 -8.29 -13.88
N ARG A 62 3.69 -8.80 -12.70
CA ARG A 62 4.42 -10.07 -12.57
C ARG A 62 3.63 -11.28 -13.08
N GLN A 63 2.32 -11.29 -12.88
CA GLN A 63 1.47 -12.40 -13.32
C GLN A 63 1.19 -12.39 -14.83
N GLY A 64 1.60 -11.35 -15.57
CA GLY A 64 1.36 -11.25 -17.01
C GLY A 64 -0.12 -11.16 -17.40
N LYS A 65 -1.02 -11.04 -16.42
CA LYS A 65 -2.49 -10.98 -16.61
C LYS A 65 -2.97 -9.59 -17.03
N VAL A 66 -2.12 -8.57 -16.92
CA VAL A 66 -2.45 -7.19 -17.30
C VAL A 66 -1.38 -6.62 -18.23
N SER A 67 -1.82 -6.26 -19.43
CA SER A 67 -1.09 -5.43 -20.39
C SER A 67 -0.93 -4.02 -19.81
N VAL A 68 0.18 -3.77 -19.13
CA VAL A 68 0.51 -2.47 -18.53
C VAL A 68 0.39 -1.36 -19.56
N ARG A 69 0.79 -1.64 -20.80
CA ARG A 69 0.81 -0.67 -21.89
C ARG A 69 -0.58 -0.27 -22.38
N GLU A 70 -1.56 -1.16 -22.29
CA GLU A 70 -2.95 -0.93 -22.74
C GLU A 70 -3.80 -0.30 -21.63
N ASN A 71 -3.57 -0.69 -20.36
CA ASN A 71 -4.26 -0.12 -19.20
C ASN A 71 -3.51 1.07 -18.53
N SER A 72 -2.34 1.46 -19.07
CA SER A 72 -1.51 2.54 -18.51
C SER A 72 -2.26 3.88 -18.48
N VAL A 73 -3.01 4.17 -19.55
CA VAL A 73 -3.76 5.42 -19.69
C VAL A 73 -4.86 5.52 -18.62
N GLY A 74 -5.58 4.43 -18.36
CA GLY A 74 -6.59 4.38 -17.29
C GLY A 74 -5.99 4.49 -15.89
N THR A 75 -4.82 3.88 -15.67
CA THR A 75 -4.09 3.98 -14.41
C THR A 75 -3.61 5.42 -14.16
N LEU A 76 -3.04 6.08 -15.18
CA LEU A 76 -2.62 7.47 -15.13
C LEU A 76 -3.79 8.43 -14.91
N PHE A 77 -4.91 8.23 -15.59
CA PHE A 77 -6.09 9.08 -15.42
C PHE A 77 -6.70 8.93 -14.02
N THR A 78 -6.70 7.72 -13.47
CA THR A 78 -7.14 7.45 -12.09
C THR A 78 -6.22 8.09 -11.06
N PHE A 79 -4.90 8.05 -11.30
CA PHE A 79 -3.92 8.70 -10.44
C PHE A 79 -4.06 10.22 -10.46
N SER A 80 -4.19 10.81 -11.66
CA SER A 80 -4.43 12.23 -11.85
C SER A 80 -5.76 12.68 -11.22
N GLY A 81 -6.81 11.87 -11.34
CA GLY A 81 -8.10 12.14 -10.70
C GLY A 81 -8.09 11.97 -9.18
N ALA A 82 -7.24 11.10 -8.63
CA ALA A 82 -7.06 10.95 -7.19
C ALA A 82 -6.17 12.03 -6.57
N ALA A 83 -5.35 12.72 -7.37
CA ALA A 83 -4.47 13.81 -6.95
C ALA A 83 -5.15 15.19 -6.93
N LEU A 84 -6.35 15.29 -7.50
CA LEU A 84 -7.13 16.53 -7.67
C LEU A 84 -8.27 16.57 -6.65
#